data_AF-A0A0Q6F8V7-F1
#
_entry.id   AF-A0A0Q6F8V7-F1
#
_cell.length_a   1.000
_cell.length_b   1.000
_cell.length_c   1.000
_cell.angle_alpha   90.00
_cell.angle_beta   90.00
_cell.angle_gamma   90.00
#
_symmetry.space_group_name_H-M   'P 1'
#
loop_
_entity.id
_entity.type
_entity.pdbx_description
1 polymer ?
#
loop_
_entity_poly.entity_id
_entity_poly.type
_entity_poly.pdbx_seq_one_letter_code
_entity_poly.pdbx_strand_id
1 'polypeptide(L)'
;MRADEIEILVDGSLSEDPIFTLTIRTPAGSLDVMTRVEISGRSLALFGLHIGGDPARTWGAAALAGLARAVMEKLDVDEILVVGAVRTTGANPGRQPRPRRLRRTSAPRPSPGDDA
;
A
#
# COMPACT_ATOMS: atom_id res chain seq x y z
N MET A 1 -9.99 3.05 -9.55
CA MET A 1 -9.44 1.86 -8.88
C MET A 1 -10.19 1.69 -7.60
N ARG A 2 -10.96 0.62 -7.52
CA ARG A 2 -11.78 0.22 -6.37
C ARG A 2 -11.16 -0.99 -5.67
N ALA A 3 -11.55 -1.24 -4.43
CA ALA A 3 -11.01 -2.35 -3.63
C ALA A 3 -11.28 -3.74 -4.22
N ASP A 4 -12.42 -3.91 -4.87
CA ASP A 4 -12.85 -5.15 -5.54
C ASP A 4 -12.10 -5.41 -6.85
N GLU A 5 -11.50 -4.38 -7.44
CA GLU A 5 -10.72 -4.48 -8.68
C GLU A 5 -9.26 -4.92 -8.44
N ILE A 6 -8.80 -4.94 -7.18
CA ILE A 6 -7.41 -5.29 -6.85
C ILE A 6 -7.32 -6.68 -6.23
N GLU A 7 -6.22 -7.38 -6.50
CA GLU A 7 -5.87 -8.65 -5.86
C GLU A 7 -4.51 -8.51 -5.17
N ILE A 8 -4.41 -8.95 -3.92
CA ILE A 8 -3.16 -8.90 -3.15
C ILE A 8 -2.72 -10.34 -2.96
N LEU A 9 -1.63 -10.73 -3.58
CA LEU A 9 -1.07 -12.07 -3.54
C LEU A 9 0.19 -12.06 -2.69
N VAL A 10 0.24 -12.88 -1.65
CA VAL A 10 1.44 -13.04 -0.80
C VAL A 10 2.28 -14.17 -1.36
N ASP A 11 3.57 -13.92 -1.60
CA ASP A 11 4.53 -14.98 -1.90
C ASP A 11 5.06 -15.58 -0.59
N GLY A 12 4.50 -16.73 -0.19
CA GLY A 12 4.91 -17.42 1.04
C GLY A 12 6.33 -17.99 1.00
N SER A 13 6.95 -18.13 -0.17
CA SER A 13 8.34 -18.59 -0.28
C SER A 13 9.36 -17.47 -0.10
N LEU A 14 8.94 -16.22 -0.33
CA LEU A 14 9.75 -15.01 -0.21
C LEU A 14 9.31 -14.10 0.95
N SER A 15 8.47 -14.62 1.85
CA SER A 15 7.95 -13.88 3.01
C SER A 15 8.30 -14.60 4.30
N GLU A 16 8.72 -13.82 5.29
CA GLU A 16 8.95 -14.27 6.66
C GLU A 16 8.50 -13.13 7.58
N ASP A 17 7.52 -13.39 8.46
CA ASP A 17 6.95 -12.36 9.33
C ASP A 17 8.06 -11.62 10.12
N PRO A 18 8.09 -10.27 10.13
CA PRO A 18 7.07 -9.34 9.63
C PRO A 18 7.31 -8.80 8.21
N ILE A 19 8.18 -9.40 7.42
CA ILE A 19 8.54 -8.98 6.05
C ILE A 19 7.75 -9.80 5.02
N PHE A 20 6.98 -9.10 4.19
CA PHE A 20 6.15 -9.72 3.17
C PHE A 20 6.57 -9.28 1.77
N THR A 21 6.64 -10.24 0.87
CA THR A 21 6.78 -10.05 -0.57
C THR A 21 5.42 -10.33 -1.21
N LEU A 22 4.89 -9.34 -1.93
CA LEU A 22 3.53 -9.30 -2.43
C LEU A 22 3.51 -8.90 -3.90
N THR A 23 2.61 -9.49 -4.68
CA THR A 23 2.20 -8.94 -5.97
C THR A 23 0.79 -8.37 -5.84
N ILE A 24 0.64 -7.09 -6.13
CA ILE A 24 -0.66 -6.43 -6.19
C ILE A 24 -1.07 -6.35 -7.65
N ARG A 25 -2.12 -7.08 -8.03
CA ARG A 25 -2.71 -7.00 -9.38
C ARG A 25 -3.83 -5.97 -9.41
N THR A 26 -3.88 -5.19 -10.47
CA THR A 26 -4.90 -4.16 -10.73
C THR A 26 -5.27 -4.18 -12.21
N PRO A 27 -6.39 -3.56 -12.63
CA PRO A 27 -6.72 -3.43 -14.06
C PRO A 27 -5.72 -2.58 -14.84
N ALA A 28 -4.95 -1.76 -14.12
CA ALA A 28 -3.82 -1.06 -14.69
C ALA A 28 -2.70 -2.10 -14.92
N GLY A 29 -2.08 -2.65 -13.89
CA GLY A 29 -1.09 -3.70 -14.05
C GLY A 29 -0.72 -4.31 -12.71
N SER A 30 0.40 -5.02 -12.67
CA SER A 30 0.96 -5.54 -11.43
C SER A 30 2.00 -4.60 -10.80
N LEU A 31 2.04 -4.62 -9.48
CA LEU A 31 3.06 -3.97 -8.68
C LEU A 31 3.65 -5.01 -7.72
N ASP A 32 4.96 -5.20 -7.79
CA ASP A 32 5.67 -6.06 -6.86
C ASP A 32 6.13 -5.22 -5.67
N VAL A 33 5.87 -5.71 -4.48
CA VAL A 33 6.06 -4.99 -3.23
C VAL A 33 6.81 -5.88 -2.26
N MET A 34 7.85 -5.36 -1.64
CA MET A 34 8.47 -6.00 -0.48
C MET A 34 8.55 -4.99 0.65
N THR A 35 8.02 -5.33 1.82
CA THR A 35 7.99 -4.40 2.95
C THR A 35 7.78 -5.13 4.26
N ARG A 36 8.28 -4.53 5.33
CA ARG A 36 7.89 -4.89 6.68
C ARG A 36 6.50 -4.32 6.99
N VAL A 37 5.59 -5.17 7.41
CA VAL A 37 4.19 -4.81 7.71
C VAL A 37 3.97 -4.77 9.21
N GLU A 38 3.36 -3.69 9.69
CA GLU A 38 2.78 -3.61 11.03
C GLU A 38 1.32 -3.16 10.91
N ILE A 39 0.42 -3.87 11.58
CA ILE A 39 -0.99 -3.48 11.70
C ILE A 39 -1.27 -3.22 13.18
N SER A 40 -1.83 -2.04 13.47
CA SER A 40 -2.26 -1.65 14.81
C SER A 40 -3.61 -0.95 14.73
N GLY A 41 -4.65 -1.59 15.28
CA GLY A 41 -6.03 -1.12 15.14
C GLY A 41 -6.43 -0.99 13.67
N ARG A 42 -6.76 0.22 13.23
CA ARG A 42 -7.09 0.54 11.82
C ARG A 42 -5.98 1.31 11.11
N SER A 43 -4.74 1.13 11.55
CA SER A 43 -3.55 1.72 10.94
C SER A 43 -2.65 0.63 10.38
N LEU A 44 -2.24 0.79 9.12
CA LEU A 44 -1.25 -0.03 8.45
C LEU A 44 0.05 0.76 8.30
N ALA A 45 1.17 0.22 8.75
CA ALA A 45 2.48 0.81 8.56
C ALA A 45 3.38 -0.11 7.71
N LEU A 46 3.92 0.46 6.64
CA LEU A 46 4.80 -0.19 5.68
C LEU A 46 6.19 0.40 5.82
N PHE A 47 7.17 -0.39 6.25
CA PHE A 47 8.54 0.05 6.44
C PHE A 47 9.48 -0.62 5.47
N GLY A 48 10.52 0.13 5.06
CA GLY A 48 11.45 -0.34 4.05
C GLY A 48 10.74 -0.71 2.75
N LEU A 49 9.71 0.05 2.37
CA LEU A 49 8.90 -0.28 1.19
C LEU A 49 9.78 -0.24 -0.08
N HIS A 50 9.94 -1.41 -0.69
CA HIS A 50 10.47 -1.60 -2.03
C HIS A 50 9.30 -1.79 -2.98
N ILE A 51 9.38 -1.11 -4.13
CA ILE A 51 8.39 -1.19 -5.19
C ILE A 51 9.12 -1.53 -6.48
N GLY A 52 8.72 -2.63 -7.11
CA GLY A 52 9.08 -3.06 -8.44
C GLY A 52 7.83 -3.35 -9.28
N GLY A 53 7.95 -4.20 -10.28
CA GLY A 53 6.85 -4.65 -11.13
C GLY A 53 7.11 -4.43 -12.61
N ASP A 54 6.03 -4.36 -13.38
CA ASP A 54 6.04 -4.29 -14.84
C ASP A 54 6.94 -3.16 -15.37
N PRO A 55 8.08 -3.47 -16.04
CA PRO A 55 9.00 -2.46 -16.55
C PRO A 55 8.40 -1.62 -17.68
N ALA A 56 7.31 -2.07 -18.30
CA ALA A 56 6.56 -1.31 -19.29
C ALA A 56 5.59 -0.30 -18.66
N ARG A 57 5.42 -0.30 -17.33
CA ARG A 57 4.50 0.59 -16.62
C ARG A 57 5.18 1.49 -15.61
N THR A 58 5.01 2.79 -15.81
CA THR A 58 5.39 3.81 -14.83
C THR A 58 4.24 4.10 -13.89
N TRP A 59 4.41 3.74 -12.62
CA TRP A 59 3.45 4.08 -11.57
C TRP A 59 3.63 5.52 -11.10
N GLY A 60 2.78 6.42 -11.62
CA GLY A 60 2.74 7.81 -11.18
C GLY A 60 2.14 7.99 -9.78
N ALA A 61 2.39 9.15 -9.17
CA ALA A 61 1.91 9.47 -7.82
C ALA A 61 0.38 9.34 -7.66
N ALA A 62 -0.39 9.74 -8.68
CA ALA A 62 -1.85 9.61 -8.67
C ALA A 62 -2.32 8.15 -8.69
N ALA A 63 -1.67 7.30 -9.49
CA ALA A 63 -1.98 5.87 -9.56
C ALA A 63 -1.66 5.17 -8.23
N LEU A 64 -0.50 5.48 -7.63
CA LEU A 64 -0.12 4.96 -6.32
C LEU A 64 -1.06 5.43 -5.20
N ALA A 65 -1.51 6.68 -5.24
CA ALA A 65 -2.49 7.19 -4.28
C ALA A 65 -3.85 6.49 -4.43
N GLY A 66 -4.29 6.22 -5.67
CA GLY A 66 -5.49 5.44 -5.94
C GLY A 66 -5.37 4.01 -5.43
N LEU A 67 -4.22 3.36 -5.66
CA LEU A 67 -3.95 2.02 -5.15
C LEU A 67 -3.96 1.98 -3.62
N ALA A 68 -3.29 2.93 -2.97
CA ALA A 68 -3.28 2.99 -1.51
C ALA A 68 -4.69 3.11 -0.92
N ARG A 69 -5.60 3.86 -1.57
CA ARG A 69 -7.01 3.94 -1.16
C ARG A 69 -7.73 2.61 -1.31
N ALA A 70 -7.55 1.93 -2.45
CA ALA A 70 -8.15 0.61 -2.67
C ALA A 70 -7.63 -0.44 -1.66
N VAL A 71 -6.34 -0.38 -1.30
CA VAL A 71 -5.75 -1.22 -0.25
C VAL A 71 -6.34 -0.88 1.13
N MET A 72 -6.49 0.40 1.47
CA MET A 72 -7.14 0.82 2.72
C MET A 72 -8.55 0.28 2.85
N GLU A 73 -9.34 0.37 1.77
CA GLU A 73 -10.69 -0.18 1.72
C GLU A 73 -10.71 -1.70 1.84
N LYS A 74 -9.81 -2.40 1.14
CA LYS A 74 -9.75 -3.87 1.13
C LYS A 74 -9.33 -4.46 2.47
N LEU A 75 -8.44 -3.78 3.20
CA LEU A 75 -7.95 -4.20 4.51
C LEU A 75 -8.73 -3.57 5.68
N ASP A 76 -9.76 -2.77 5.39
CA ASP A 76 -10.54 -1.98 6.36
C ASP A 76 -9.69 -1.16 7.35
N VAL A 77 -8.69 -0.45 6.82
CA VAL A 77 -7.85 0.49 7.58
C VAL A 77 -8.16 1.95 7.22
N ASP A 78 -7.99 2.85 8.19
CA ASP A 78 -8.25 4.30 8.03
C ASP A 78 -7.00 5.06 7.55
N GLU A 79 -5.80 4.52 7.83
CA GLU A 79 -4.54 5.13 7.41
C GLU A 79 -3.49 4.11 6.99
N ILE A 80 -2.66 4.54 6.03
CA ILE A 80 -1.41 3.88 5.67
C ILE A 80 -0.24 4.84 5.90
N LEU A 81 0.71 4.42 6.72
CA LEU A 81 2.03 5.04 6.83
C LEU A 81 3.01 4.30 5.91
N VAL A 82 3.60 5.02 4.96
CA VAL A 82 4.61 4.49 4.04
C VAL A 82 5.96 5.09 4.37
N VAL A 83 6.91 4.23 4.73
CA VAL A 83 8.33 4.55 4.88
C VAL A 83 9.09 3.76 3.83
N GLY A 84 9.50 4.43 2.76
CA GLY A 84 10.27 3.81 1.68
C GLY A 84 11.63 3.32 2.15
N ALA A 85 12.13 2.26 1.51
CA ALA A 85 13.52 1.84 1.66
C ALA A 85 14.50 2.89 1.14
N VAL A 86 15.76 2.79 1.57
CA VAL A 86 16.85 3.59 1.01
C VAL A 86 16.94 3.30 -0.48
N ARG A 87 16.89 4.36 -1.31
CA ARG A 87 16.97 4.22 -2.76
C ARG A 87 18.32 3.67 -3.16
N THR A 88 18.33 2.48 -3.76
CA THR A 88 19.51 1.88 -4.37
C THR A 88 19.66 2.28 -5.85
N THR A 89 18.53 2.54 -6.52
CA THR A 89 18.46 2.96 -7.93
C THR A 89 17.46 4.13 -8.12
N GLY A 90 17.58 4.87 -9.23
CA GLY A 90 16.69 5.99 -9.57
C GLY A 90 17.15 7.36 -9.04
N ALA A 91 16.21 8.29 -8.86
CA ALA A 91 16.51 9.66 -8.43
C ALA A 91 16.95 9.73 -6.95
N ASN A 92 18.07 10.43 -6.69
CA ASN A 92 18.70 10.60 -5.38
C ASN A 92 19.05 9.25 -4.67
N PRO A 93 19.97 8.43 -5.24
CA PRO A 93 20.47 7.23 -4.57
C PRO A 93 21.02 7.53 -3.16
N GLY A 94 20.88 6.58 -2.23
CA GLY A 94 21.31 6.71 -0.83
C GLY A 94 20.35 7.50 0.07
N ARG A 95 19.31 8.14 -0.49
CA ARG A 95 18.31 8.88 0.27
C ARG A 95 17.13 7.98 0.66
N GLN A 96 16.76 7.98 1.94
CA GLN A 96 15.48 7.43 2.39
C GLN A 96 14.33 8.39 2.02
N PRO A 97 13.28 7.91 1.33
CA PRO A 97 12.09 8.71 1.09
C PRO A 97 11.49 9.22 2.40
N ARG A 98 11.06 10.49 2.42
CA ARG A 98 10.33 11.02 3.57
C ARG A 98 9.07 10.18 3.81
N PRO A 99 8.73 9.82 5.06
CA PRO A 99 7.50 9.14 5.38
C PRO A 99 6.28 9.83 4.74
N ARG A 100 5.34 9.02 4.24
CA ARG A 100 4.09 9.48 3.66
C ARG A 100 2.95 8.85 4.42
N ARG A 101 2.11 9.68 5.02
CA ARG A 101 0.88 9.22 5.66
C ARG A 101 -0.30 9.54 4.76
N LEU A 102 -1.01 8.50 4.37
CA LEU A 102 -2.23 8.55 3.58
C LEU A 102 -3.38 8.23 4.52
N ARG A 103 -4.44 9.03 4.46
CA ARG A 103 -5.67 8.80 5.22
C ARG A 103 -6.78 8.51 4.23
N ARG A 104 -7.71 7.63 4.60
CA ARG A 104 -8.96 7.48 3.89
C ARG A 104 -9.70 8.81 3.96
N THR A 105 -10.12 9.35 2.82
CA THR A 105 -11.10 10.44 2.80
C THR A 105 -12.43 9.80 3.19
N SER A 106 -12.74 9.76 4.48
CA SER A 106 -14.03 9.29 4.94
C SER A 106 -15.10 10.31 4.51
N ALA A 107 -16.07 9.90 3.68
CA ALA A 107 -17.42 10.40 3.91
C ALA A 107 -17.78 10.01 5.36
N PRO A 108 -18.54 10.85 6.11
CA PRO A 108 -18.91 10.52 7.49
C PRO A 108 -19.54 9.13 7.50
N ARG A 109 -19.00 8.21 8.31
CA ARG A 109 -19.67 6.93 8.55
C ARG A 109 -20.96 7.28 9.31
N PRO A 110 -22.16 6.90 8.83
CA PRO A 110 -23.35 7.04 9.64
C PRO A 110 -23.12 6.25 10.94
N SER A 111 -23.32 6.92 12.06
CA SER A 111 -23.26 6.34 13.39
C SER A 111 -24.15 5.10 13.44
N PRO A 112 -23.71 3.97 14.02
CA PRO A 112 -24.62 2.89 14.34
C PRO A 112 -25.49 3.37 15.51
N GLY A 113 -26.64 4.00 15.23
CA GLY A 113 -27.50 4.48 16.30
C GLY A 113 -28.66 5.42 15.98
N ASP A 114 -29.21 5.44 14.75
CA ASP A 114 -30.48 6.14 14.47
C ASP A 114 -31.53 5.19 13.86
N ASP A 115 -31.64 3.98 14.42
CA ASP A 115 -32.78 3.09 14.21
C ASP A 115 -33.22 2.53 15.58
N ALA A 116 -33.99 3.32 16.33
CA ALA A 116 -35.07 2.91 17.25
C ALA A 116 -35.59 4.10 18.08
#